data_AF-A0A937FTV2-F1
#
_entry.id   AF-A0A937FTV2-F1
#
_cell.length_a   1.000
_cell.length_b   1.000
_cell.length_c   1.000
_cell.angle_alpha   90.00
_cell.angle_beta   90.00
_cell.angle_gamma   90.00
#
_symmetry.space_group_name_H-M   'P 1'
#
loop_
_entity.id
_entity.type
_entity.pdbx_description
1 polymer ?
#
loop_
_entity_poly.entity_id
_entity_poly.type
_entity_poly.pdbx_seq_one_letter_code
_entity_poly.pdbx_strand_id
1 'polypeptide(L)'
;MNEKIRIKNFWYRVIYFQIFHGASVARAVELAKQELGNPPYKYNRAHAARILNKFDYQSYKRNLLERLSEFEKDITNSIAIIEK
;
A
#
# COMPACT_ATOMS: atom_id res chain seq x y z
N MET A 1 4.40 -13.81 -19.14
CA MET A 1 4.08 -12.78 -18.12
C MET A 1 5.13 -11.67 -18.19
N ASN A 2 4.71 -10.42 -18.43
CA ASN A 2 5.63 -9.29 -18.72
C ASN A 2 6.38 -8.86 -17.44
N GLU A 3 7.70 -8.69 -17.54
CA GLU A 3 8.59 -8.33 -16.41
C GLU A 3 8.11 -7.08 -15.67
N LYS A 4 7.61 -6.08 -16.42
CA LYS A 4 7.04 -4.83 -15.90
C LYS A 4 5.83 -5.06 -14.97
N ILE A 5 4.98 -6.05 -15.29
CA ILE A 5 3.80 -6.39 -14.49
C ILE A 5 4.22 -7.02 -13.17
N ARG A 6 5.22 -7.90 -13.19
CA ARG A 6 5.73 -8.57 -11.98
C ARG A 6 6.30 -7.55 -10.97
N ILE A 7 7.04 -6.55 -11.46
CA ILE A 7 7.59 -5.48 -10.63
C ILE A 7 6.50 -4.59 -10.04
N LYS A 8 5.50 -4.22 -10.85
CA LYS A 8 4.36 -3.42 -10.38
C LYS A 8 3.61 -4.15 -9.26
N ASN A 9 3.32 -5.43 -9.44
CA ASN A 9 2.65 -6.25 -8.43
C ASN A 9 3.48 -6.38 -7.15
N PHE A 10 4.80 -6.55 -7.28
CA PHE A 10 5.71 -6.58 -6.13
C PHE A 10 5.61 -5.30 -5.29
N TRP A 11 5.75 -4.12 -5.90
CA TRP A 11 5.67 -2.84 -5.18
C TRP A 11 4.28 -2.53 -4.63
N TYR A 12 3.22 -2.93 -5.34
CA TYR A 12 1.87 -2.84 -4.81
C TYR A 12 1.72 -3.64 -3.51
N ARG A 13 2.33 -4.81 -3.44
CA ARG A 13 2.32 -5.66 -2.25
C ARG A 13 3.15 -5.09 -1.11
N VAL A 14 4.30 -4.48 -1.41
CA VAL A 14 5.08 -3.72 -0.42
C VAL A 14 4.22 -2.60 0.19
N ILE A 15 3.56 -1.79 -0.64
CA ILE A 15 2.69 -0.71 -0.16
C ILE A 15 1.54 -1.25 0.70
N TYR A 16 0.93 -2.36 0.27
CA TYR A 16 -0.10 -3.05 1.03
C TYR A 16 0.37 -3.41 2.45
N PHE A 17 1.55 -4.03 2.58
CA PHE A 17 2.11 -4.35 3.90
C PHE A 17 2.45 -3.11 4.73
N GLN A 18 2.90 -2.02 4.10
CA GLN A 18 3.17 -0.78 4.82
C GLN A 18 1.91 -0.16 5.42
N ILE A 19 0.82 -0.15 4.66
CA ILE A 19 -0.42 0.52 5.06
C ILE A 19 -1.22 -0.38 6.01
N PHE A 20 -1.47 -1.63 5.63
CA PHE A 20 -2.38 -2.50 6.36
C PHE A 20 -1.73 -3.26 7.52
N HIS A 21 -0.41 -3.46 7.49
CA HIS A 21 0.31 -4.16 8.56
C HIS A 21 1.22 -3.22 9.37
N GLY A 22 1.21 -1.92 9.08
CA GLY A 22 2.11 -0.94 9.69
C GLY A 22 3.59 -1.28 9.50
N ALA A 23 3.93 -2.11 8.51
CA ALA A 23 5.27 -2.64 8.36
C ALA A 23 6.23 -1.53 7.89
N SER A 24 7.44 -1.49 8.48
CA SER A 24 8.52 -0.68 7.94
C SER A 24 8.78 -1.07 6.47
N VAL A 25 9.31 -0.14 5.65
CA VAL A 25 9.58 -0.42 4.23
C VAL A 25 10.40 -1.70 4.07
N ALA A 26 11.43 -1.88 4.91
CA ALA A 26 12.27 -3.07 4.91
C ALA A 26 11.47 -4.34 5.20
N ARG A 27 10.60 -4.31 6.22
CA ARG A 27 9.77 -5.46 6.58
C ARG A 27 8.72 -5.77 5.50
N ALA A 28 8.11 -4.75 4.92
CA ALA A 28 7.15 -4.88 3.83
C ALA A 28 7.78 -5.46 2.55
N VAL A 29 9.04 -5.12 2.26
CA VAL A 29 9.82 -5.72 1.17
C VAL A 29 10.10 -7.19 1.44
N GLU A 30 10.49 -7.55 2.66
CA GLU A 30 10.72 -8.96 3.01
C GLU A 30 9.42 -9.78 2.92
N LEU A 31 8.30 -9.25 3.41
CA LEU A 31 6.99 -9.90 3.28
C LEU A 31 6.56 -10.07 1.80
N ALA A 32 6.76 -9.03 0.98
CA ALA A 32 6.46 -9.12 -0.46
C ALA A 32 7.34 -10.15 -1.18
N LYS A 33 8.61 -10.31 -0.78
CA LYS A 33 9.48 -11.38 -1.32
C LYS A 33 9.02 -12.77 -0.90
N GLN A 34 8.52 -12.93 0.32
CA GLN A 34 7.98 -14.20 0.80
C GLN A 34 6.75 -14.63 0.00
N GLU A 35 5.86 -13.70 -0.35
CA GLU A 35 4.65 -14.01 -1.12
C GLU A 35 4.89 -14.13 -2.64
N LEU A 36 5.70 -13.24 -3.23
CA LEU A 36 5.79 -13.08 -4.69
C LEU A 36 7.16 -13.48 -5.27
N GLY A 37 8.10 -13.88 -4.41
CA GLY A 37 9.49 -14.14 -4.78
C GLY A 37 10.29 -12.86 -5.02
N ASN A 38 11.56 -13.04 -5.43
CA ASN A 38 12.42 -11.90 -5.73
C ASN A 38 12.01 -11.24 -7.06
N PRO A 39 11.77 -9.91 -7.09
CA PRO A 39 11.57 -9.21 -8.35
C PRO A 39 12.86 -9.28 -9.19
N PRO A 40 12.75 -9.22 -10.53
CA PRO A 40 13.92 -9.26 -11.41
C PRO A 40 14.85 -8.10 -11.09
N TYR A 41 16.15 -8.43 -10.98
CA TYR A 41 17.24 -7.72 -10.29
C TYR A 41 17.59 -6.28 -10.74
N LYS A 42 16.77 -5.60 -11.54
CA LYS A 42 17.09 -4.24 -12.04
C LYS A 42 16.45 -3.08 -11.29
N TYR A 43 15.62 -3.36 -10.28
CA TYR A 43 14.83 -2.34 -9.60
C TYR A 43 15.36 -2.11 -8.18
N ASN A 44 16.53 -1.47 -8.14
CA ASN A 44 17.22 -0.98 -6.93
C ASN A 44 16.25 -0.13 -6.07
N ARG A 45 16.50 -0.03 -4.75
CA ARG A 45 15.76 0.84 -3.80
C ARG A 45 15.49 2.25 -4.36
N ALA A 46 16.41 2.79 -5.17
CA ALA A 46 16.24 4.09 -5.82
C ALA A 46 15.15 4.12 -6.92
N HIS A 47 14.89 3.02 -7.62
CA HIS A 47 13.77 2.91 -8.55
C HIS A 47 12.46 2.71 -7.78
N ALA A 48 12.48 1.94 -6.69
CA ALA A 48 11.36 1.82 -5.78
C ALA A 48 10.95 3.17 -5.19
N ALA A 49 11.91 3.91 -4.65
CA ALA A 49 11.72 5.25 -4.12
C ALA A 49 11.19 6.19 -5.20
N ARG A 50 11.65 6.06 -6.45
CA ARG A 50 11.09 6.82 -7.59
C ARG A 50 9.66 6.39 -7.93
N ILE A 51 9.31 5.11 -7.91
CA ILE A 51 7.92 4.66 -8.12
C ILE A 51 7.04 5.16 -6.98
N LEU A 52 7.52 5.09 -5.74
CA LEU A 52 6.83 5.59 -4.53
C LEU A 52 6.79 7.12 -4.42
N ASN A 53 7.68 7.84 -5.13
CA ASN A 53 7.59 9.29 -5.28
C ASN A 53 6.73 9.69 -6.48
N LYS A 54 6.71 8.88 -7.54
CA LYS A 54 6.01 9.18 -8.80
C LYS A 54 4.55 8.76 -8.76
N PHE A 55 4.23 7.64 -8.12
CA PHE A 55 2.95 7.47 -7.44
C PHE A 55 3.09 8.27 -6.17
N ASP A 56 2.52 9.46 -6.13
CA ASP A 56 2.55 10.34 -4.97
C ASP A 56 2.02 9.59 -3.75
N TYR A 57 2.90 8.88 -3.04
CA TYR A 57 2.57 7.98 -1.95
C TYR A 57 1.91 8.75 -0.82
N GLN A 58 2.30 10.02 -0.65
CA GLN A 58 1.65 10.92 0.28
C GLN A 58 0.23 11.24 -0.15
N SER A 59 -0.01 11.54 -1.44
CA SER A 59 -1.38 11.71 -1.94
C SER A 59 -2.22 10.44 -1.92
N TYR A 60 -1.66 9.27 -2.24
CA TYR A 60 -2.37 7.99 -2.15
C TYR A 60 -2.69 7.63 -0.70
N LYS A 61 -1.73 7.81 0.22
CA LYS A 61 -1.92 7.64 1.65
C LYS A 61 -2.98 8.61 2.18
N ARG A 62 -2.92 9.88 1.78
CA ARG A 62 -3.91 10.90 2.19
C ARG A 62 -5.31 10.56 1.70
N ASN A 63 -5.45 10.23 0.43
CA ASN A 63 -6.73 9.86 -0.16
C ASN A 63 -7.31 8.58 0.48
N LEU A 64 -6.46 7.60 0.80
CA LEU A 64 -6.89 6.41 1.52
C LEU A 64 -7.32 6.72 2.97
N LEU A 65 -6.60 7.57 3.68
CA LEU A 65 -6.97 8.02 5.03
C LEU A 65 -8.26 8.86 5.03
N GLU A 66 -8.46 9.70 4.01
CA GLU A 66 -9.70 10.45 3.81
C GLU A 66 -10.89 9.50 3.63
N ARG A 67 -10.77 8.48 2.75
CA ARG A 67 -11.83 7.47 2.56
C ARG A 67 -12.10 6.62 3.80
N LEU A 68 -11.07 6.30 4.58
CA LEU A 68 -11.25 5.59 5.86
C LEU A 68 -11.97 6.47 6.88
N SER A 69 -11.67 7.77 6.95
CA SER A 69 -12.37 8.69 7.85
C SER A 69 -13.84 8.90 7.46
N GLU A 70 -14.14 8.94 6.16
CA GLU A 70 -15.52 8.97 5.65
C GLU A 70 -16.27 7.70 6.04
N PHE A 71 -15.65 6.54 5.85
CA PHE A 71 -16.23 5.25 6.25
C PHE A 71 -16.46 5.14 7.76
N GLU A 72 -15.53 5.63 8.59
CA GLU A 72 -15.72 5.69 10.05
C GLU A 72 -16.89 6.60 10.45
N LYS A 73 -17.06 7.75 9.76
CA LYS A 73 -18.22 8.62 9.97
C LYS A 73 -19.53 7.94 9.58
N ASP A 74 -19.55 7.19 8.49
CA ASP A 74 -20.72 6.45 8.05
C ASP A 74 -21.11 5.33 9.03
N ILE A 75 -20.14 4.60 9.59
CA ILE A 75 -20.38 3.61 10.66
C ILE A 75 -20.93 4.32 11.90
N THR A 76 -20.29 5.42 12.33
CA THR A 76 -20.68 6.15 13.55
C THR A 76 -22.11 6.71 13.42
N ASN A 77 -22.45 7.28 12.26
CA ASN A 77 -23.80 7.75 11.97
C ASN A 77 -24.82 6.60 11.92
N SER A 78 -24.43 5.44 11.39
CA SER A 78 -25.30 4.27 11.34
C SER A 78 -25.58 3.68 12.73
N ILE A 79 -24.58 3.65 13.62
CA ILE A 79 -24.74 3.23 15.02
C ILE A 79 -25.65 4.22 15.77
N ALA A 80 -25.44 5.53 15.57
CA ALA A 80 -26.23 6.58 16.22
C ALA A 80 -27.73 6.59 15.82
N ILE A 81 -28.08 6.00 14.67
CA ILE A 81 -29.48 5.81 14.25
C ILE A 81 -30.12 4.61 14.95
N ILE A 82 -29.35 3.57 15.26
CA ILE A 82 -29.83 2.33 15.90
C ILE A 82 -29.98 2.50 17.43
N GLU A 83 -29.17 3.35 18.06
CA GLU A 83 -29.27 3.67 19.50
C GLU A 83 -30.40 4.67 19.86
N LYS A 84 -31.18 5.15 18.87
CA LYS A 84 -32.39 5.98 19.07
C LYS A 84 -33.66 5.14 19.07
#